data_AF-A0A7S0SIQ1-F1
#
_entry.id   AF-A0A7S0SIQ1-F1
#
_cell.length_a   1.000
_cell.length_b   1.000
_cell.length_c   1.000
_cell.angle_alpha   90.00
_cell.angle_beta   90.00
_cell.angle_gamma   90.00
#
_symmetry.space_group_name_H-M   'P 1'
#
loop_
_entity.id
_entity.type
_entity.pdbx_description
1 polymer ?
#
loop_
_entity_poly.entity_id
_entity_poly.type
_entity_poly.pdbx_seq_one_letter_code
_entity_poly.pdbx_strand_id
1 'polypeptide(L)'
;SLSLSLSRDKAEEVSGSSPRPRQPGRVPRAAKLGVCVAVMAGGAKGVKSDKAANQGSGDGKRPDMNEVVAELERQRKFVTCAADENKHTAENISSGAYNAVGIDNTFSMEGFRDAFRLEVTAMDEEKVEFEMQGISPAIANAFRRILISEVPTMAIEKVFIVNNTSIVQDEVFAHRLGLVPIRADPRMFEYKSEAEAPSERNTV
;
A
#
# COMPACT_ATOMS: atom_id res chain seq x y z
N SER A 1 5.41 2.44 7.48
CA SER A 1 4.81 1.26 8.12
C SER A 1 3.33 1.20 7.76
N LEU A 2 2.94 0.34 6.83
CA LEU A 2 1.52 0.08 6.57
C LEU A 2 1.00 -0.86 7.66
N SER A 3 0.53 -0.29 8.77
CA SER A 3 -0.21 -1.02 9.80
C SER A 3 -1.69 -0.99 9.44
N LEU A 4 -2.20 -2.08 8.86
CA LEU A 4 -3.63 -2.38 8.83
C LEU A 4 -4.02 -2.90 10.22
N SER A 5 -4.77 -2.10 10.97
CA SER A 5 -5.40 -2.49 12.24
C SER A 5 -6.92 -2.49 12.02
N LEU A 6 -7.50 -3.68 11.87
CA LEU A 6 -8.94 -3.87 11.94
C LEU A 6 -9.30 -4.14 13.40
N SER A 7 -9.71 -3.09 14.12
CA SER A 7 -10.18 -3.23 15.50
C SER A 7 -11.56 -3.87 15.50
N ARG A 8 -11.72 -4.98 16.21
CA ARG A 8 -13.02 -5.29 16.82
C ARG A 8 -12.86 -5.96 18.17
N ASP A 9 -13.53 -5.32 19.12
CA ASP A 9 -13.67 -5.63 20.53
C ASP A 9 -13.99 -7.10 20.79
N LYS A 10 -13.26 -7.69 21.74
CA LYS A 10 -13.74 -8.86 22.48
C LYS A 10 -13.87 -8.48 23.95
N ALA A 11 -15.11 -8.57 24.42
CA ALA A 11 -15.48 -8.58 25.82
C ALA A 11 -14.84 -9.79 26.53
N GLU A 12 -14.20 -9.48 27.65
CA GLU A 12 -14.20 -10.18 28.94
C GLU A 12 -14.08 -11.72 28.97
N GLU A 13 -12.95 -12.21 29.51
CA GLU A 13 -13.02 -13.15 30.65
C GLU A 13 -11.78 -12.96 31.55
N VAL A 14 -12.07 -12.81 32.84
CA VAL A 14 -11.13 -12.47 33.93
C VAL A 14 -10.57 -13.75 34.54
N SER A 15 -9.24 -13.90 34.59
CA SER A 15 -8.59 -14.63 35.69
C SER A 15 -7.13 -14.23 35.92
N GLY A 16 -6.89 -13.60 37.07
CA GLY A 16 -5.83 -13.96 38.03
C GLY A 16 -4.35 -13.99 37.60
N SER A 17 -3.65 -12.93 38.01
CA SER A 17 -2.45 -12.98 38.89
C SER A 17 -1.04 -12.69 38.33
N SER A 18 -0.49 -11.58 38.87
CA SER A 18 0.89 -11.27 39.28
C SER A 18 1.83 -10.48 38.33
N PRO A 19 2.56 -9.45 38.83
CA PRO A 19 3.27 -8.46 38.01
C PRO A 19 4.77 -8.80 37.84
N ARG A 20 5.28 -8.67 36.61
CA ARG A 20 6.73 -8.79 36.32
C ARG A 20 7.47 -7.46 36.57
N PRO A 21 8.74 -7.50 36.97
CA PRO A 21 9.47 -6.33 37.44
C PRO A 21 9.89 -5.37 36.32
N ARG A 22 9.94 -4.08 36.65
CA ARG A 22 10.40 -2.97 35.79
C ARG A 22 11.88 -3.15 35.41
N GLN A 23 12.18 -3.12 34.12
CA GLN A 23 13.57 -2.95 33.64
C GLN A 23 13.90 -1.46 33.44
N PRO A 24 15.14 -1.03 33.75
CA PRO A 24 15.55 0.37 33.64
C PRO A 24 15.91 0.80 32.21
N GLY A 25 15.49 2.03 31.88
CA GLY A 25 15.90 2.93 30.80
C GLY A 25 16.69 2.40 29.61
N ARG A 26 16.02 2.22 28.46
CA ARG A 26 16.68 2.27 27.14
C ARG A 26 16.77 3.73 26.66
N VAL A 27 18.00 4.15 26.38
CA VAL A 27 18.36 5.35 25.61
C VAL A 27 17.55 5.45 24.30
N PRO A 28 17.15 6.66 23.86
CA PRO A 28 16.34 6.82 22.67
C PRO A 28 17.17 6.46 21.44
N ARG A 29 16.81 5.37 20.74
CA ARG A 29 17.32 5.07 19.40
C ARG A 29 16.71 6.08 18.42
N ALA A 30 17.57 6.70 17.63
CA ALA A 30 17.23 7.59 16.53
C ALA A 30 16.01 7.07 15.75
N ALA A 31 15.03 7.94 15.55
CA ALA A 31 13.83 7.68 14.79
C ALA A 31 14.20 7.14 13.41
N LYS A 32 13.98 5.84 13.18
CA LYS A 32 13.89 5.31 11.81
C LYS A 32 12.68 5.98 11.18
N LEU A 33 12.91 6.91 10.25
CA LEU A 33 11.88 7.42 9.35
C LEU A 33 11.33 6.23 8.56
N GLY A 34 10.25 5.62 9.07
CA GLY A 34 9.41 4.75 8.27
C GLY A 34 8.66 5.63 7.29
N VAL A 35 9.07 5.61 6.02
CA VAL A 35 8.30 6.24 4.93
C VAL A 35 6.93 5.56 4.89
N CYS A 36 5.90 6.24 5.40
CA CYS A 36 4.51 5.90 5.17
C CYS A 36 4.11 6.50 3.83
N VAL A 37 4.01 5.66 2.80
CA VAL A 37 3.38 6.05 1.53
C VAL A 37 1.87 6.06 1.76
N ALA A 38 1.33 7.21 2.16
CA ALA A 38 -0.09 7.48 2.09
C ALA A 38 -0.44 7.81 0.64
N VAL A 39 -1.03 6.84 -0.08
CA VAL A 39 -1.62 7.09 -1.40
C VAL A 39 -2.95 7.82 -1.18
N MET A 40 -2.90 9.16 -1.12
CA MET A 40 -4.09 9.98 -1.20
C MET A 40 -4.55 10.04 -2.65
N ALA A 41 -5.71 9.43 -2.94
CA ALA A 41 -6.42 9.62 -4.19
C ALA A 41 -6.96 11.07 -4.23
N GLY A 42 -6.37 11.92 -5.07
CA GLY A 42 -6.78 13.31 -5.26
C GLY A 42 -6.99 13.62 -6.73
N GLY A 43 -8.25 13.83 -7.12
CA GLY A 43 -8.63 14.23 -8.47
C GLY A 43 -7.98 15.55 -8.88
N ALA A 44 -7.51 15.59 -10.12
CA ALA A 44 -6.94 16.78 -10.73
C ALA A 44 -8.03 17.87 -10.90
N LYS A 45 -7.96 18.92 -10.08
CA LYS A 45 -8.53 20.23 -10.44
C LYS A 45 -7.37 21.13 -10.82
N GLY A 46 -7.37 21.58 -12.08
CA GLY A 46 -6.46 22.60 -12.56
C GLY A 46 -6.66 23.90 -11.77
N VAL A 47 -5.60 24.35 -11.11
CA VAL A 47 -5.56 25.66 -10.45
C VAL A 47 -4.50 26.49 -11.16
N LYS A 48 -4.91 27.71 -11.52
CA LYS A 48 -4.12 28.72 -12.20
C LYS A 48 -2.86 29.03 -11.40
N SER A 49 -1.75 29.13 -12.11
CA SER A 49 -0.44 29.53 -11.59
C SER A 49 -0.46 30.99 -11.14
N ASP A 50 -0.53 31.24 -9.83
CA ASP A 50 -0.22 32.54 -9.26
C ASP A 50 1.30 32.70 -9.18
N LYS A 51 1.81 33.68 -9.93
CA LYS A 51 3.23 34.07 -9.95
C LYS A 51 3.59 34.71 -8.60
N ALA A 52 4.16 33.94 -7.69
CA ALA A 52 4.92 34.50 -6.57
C ALA A 52 6.36 34.77 -7.02
N ALA A 53 6.69 36.06 -7.11
CA ALA A 53 8.02 36.55 -7.42
C ALA A 53 8.99 36.15 -6.29
N ASN A 54 9.97 35.29 -6.60
CA ASN A 54 11.17 35.16 -5.78
C ASN A 54 12.30 35.94 -6.46
N GLN A 55 12.58 37.14 -5.94
CA GLN A 55 13.77 37.91 -6.30
C GLN A 55 14.97 37.28 -5.58
N GLY A 56 15.66 36.37 -6.28
CA GLY A 56 17.00 35.92 -5.91
C GLY A 56 18.03 36.67 -6.73
N SER A 57 18.79 37.57 -6.11
CA SER A 57 20.01 38.15 -6.67
C SER A 57 21.08 37.06 -6.79
N GLY A 58 21.19 36.46 -7.97
CA GLY A 58 22.19 35.43 -8.28
C GLY A 58 23.36 36.00 -9.06
N ASP A 59 24.53 36.01 -8.43
CA ASP A 59 25.84 36.26 -9.03
C ASP A 59 26.09 35.30 -10.21
N GLY A 60 26.63 35.79 -11.32
CA GLY A 60 26.69 35.11 -12.62
C GLY A 60 27.74 34.00 -12.72
N LYS A 61 27.86 33.13 -11.72
CA LYS A 61 28.76 31.98 -11.75
C LYS A 61 28.05 30.78 -12.38
N ARG A 62 28.61 30.23 -13.45
CA ARG A 62 28.10 28.98 -14.05
C ARG A 62 28.08 27.92 -12.94
N PRO A 63 26.94 27.23 -12.72
CA PRO A 63 26.89 26.18 -11.71
C PRO A 63 27.86 25.06 -12.10
N ASP A 64 28.59 24.56 -11.12
CA ASP A 64 29.52 23.45 -11.31
C ASP A 64 28.72 22.18 -11.63
N MET A 65 29.02 21.51 -12.75
CA MET A 65 28.22 20.40 -13.26
C MET A 65 28.12 19.23 -12.26
N ASN A 66 29.12 19.03 -11.42
CA ASN A 66 29.12 17.97 -10.40
C ASN A 66 28.08 18.21 -9.30
N GLU A 67 27.84 19.48 -8.93
CA GLU A 67 26.83 19.83 -7.93
C GLU A 67 25.43 19.61 -8.48
N VAL A 68 25.22 19.95 -9.76
CA VAL A 68 23.96 19.71 -10.46
C VAL A 68 23.66 18.20 -10.53
N VAL A 69 24.65 17.37 -10.84
CA VAL A 69 24.49 15.90 -10.88
C VAL A 69 24.10 15.36 -9.50
N ALA A 70 24.77 15.81 -8.44
CA ALA A 70 24.47 15.37 -7.08
C ALA A 70 23.05 15.74 -6.63
N GLU A 71 22.59 16.95 -6.97
CA GLU A 71 21.22 17.37 -6.68
C GLU A 71 20.20 16.56 -7.51
N LEU A 72 20.45 16.32 -8.80
CA LEU A 72 19.57 15.48 -9.63
C LEU A 72 19.47 14.03 -9.10
N GLU A 73 20.56 13.45 -8.61
CA GLU A 73 20.53 12.15 -7.96
C GLU A 73 19.68 12.15 -6.68
N ARG A 74 19.77 13.22 -5.89
CA ARG A 74 18.95 13.39 -4.69
C ARG A 74 17.47 13.47 -5.05
N GLN A 75 17.13 14.25 -6.07
CA GLN A 75 15.75 14.38 -6.57
C GLN A 75 15.22 13.06 -7.11
N ARG A 76 16.05 12.22 -7.73
CA ARG A 76 15.65 10.90 -8.24
C ARG A 76 15.41 9.88 -7.13
N LYS A 77 16.22 9.89 -6.07
CA LYS A 77 16.21 8.86 -5.02
C LYS A 77 15.23 9.16 -3.89
N PHE A 78 14.95 10.44 -3.62
CA PHE A 78 14.19 10.85 -2.44
C PHE A 78 12.99 11.73 -2.81
N VAL A 79 11.83 11.37 -2.25
CA VAL A 79 10.67 12.24 -2.21
C VAL A 79 10.84 13.21 -1.05
N THR A 80 10.80 14.52 -1.32
CA THR A 80 10.94 15.55 -0.28
C THR A 80 9.55 15.94 0.21
N CYS A 81 9.26 15.67 1.47
CA CYS A 81 8.03 16.13 2.13
C CYS A 81 8.26 17.51 2.74
N ALA A 82 7.64 18.56 2.18
CA ALA A 82 7.66 19.91 2.73
C ALA A 82 6.29 20.27 3.34
N ALA A 83 6.24 21.37 4.10
CA ALA A 83 5.00 21.85 4.73
C ALA A 83 3.93 22.25 3.70
N ASP A 84 4.35 22.79 2.56
CA ASP A 84 3.44 23.26 1.50
C ASP A 84 3.07 22.14 0.52
N GLU A 85 4.09 21.49 -0.07
CA GLU A 85 3.90 20.47 -1.09
C GLU A 85 4.99 19.38 -1.06
N ASN A 86 4.63 18.19 -1.53
CA ASN A 86 5.60 17.12 -1.74
C ASN A 86 6.28 17.30 -3.09
N LYS A 87 7.61 17.26 -3.10
CA LYS A 87 8.43 17.42 -4.30
C LYS A 87 9.04 16.08 -4.72
N HIS A 88 9.33 15.95 -6.02
CA HIS A 88 9.93 14.77 -6.64
C HIS A 88 9.13 13.47 -6.44
N THR A 89 7.81 13.56 -6.58
CA THR A 89 6.90 12.42 -6.42
C THR A 89 6.82 11.53 -7.65
N ALA A 90 7.18 12.05 -8.83
CA ALA A 90 7.10 11.34 -10.09
C ALA A 90 8.37 10.52 -10.37
N GLU A 91 8.18 9.30 -10.86
CA GLU A 91 9.28 8.46 -11.35
C GLU A 91 9.59 8.80 -12.81
N ASN A 92 10.83 9.21 -13.08
CA ASN A 92 11.31 9.46 -14.44
C ASN A 92 12.03 8.22 -14.98
N ILE A 93 11.29 7.34 -15.62
CA ILE A 93 11.76 6.03 -16.13
C ILE A 93 12.38 6.14 -17.54
N SER A 94 12.18 7.27 -18.23
CA SER A 94 12.67 7.44 -19.60
C SER A 94 14.20 7.40 -19.65
N SER A 95 14.76 6.55 -20.51
CA SER A 95 16.21 6.43 -20.74
C SER A 95 16.85 7.76 -21.10
N GLY A 96 16.13 8.64 -21.82
CA GLY A 96 16.66 9.91 -22.29
C GLY A 96 16.58 11.07 -21.30
N ALA A 97 15.92 10.90 -20.15
CA ALA A 97 15.61 12.02 -19.24
C ALA A 97 16.87 12.70 -18.65
N TYR A 98 17.98 11.96 -18.55
CA TYR A 98 19.22 12.44 -17.92
C TYR A 98 20.47 12.27 -18.80
N ASN A 99 20.29 12.09 -20.11
CA ASN A 99 21.41 11.96 -21.05
C ASN A 99 22.34 13.18 -21.03
N ALA A 100 21.80 14.38 -20.82
CA ALA A 100 22.59 15.62 -20.74
C ALA A 100 23.59 15.63 -19.57
N VAL A 101 23.34 14.83 -18.53
CA VAL A 101 24.19 14.69 -17.35
C VAL A 101 24.94 13.35 -17.32
N GLY A 102 24.87 12.56 -18.38
CA GLY A 102 25.58 11.28 -18.52
C GLY A 102 25.03 10.13 -17.68
N ILE A 103 23.82 10.27 -17.11
CA ILE A 103 23.18 9.20 -16.34
C ILE A 103 22.34 8.35 -17.29
N ASP A 104 22.71 7.07 -17.44
CA ASP A 104 21.92 6.10 -18.19
C ASP A 104 20.84 5.48 -17.30
N ASN A 105 19.59 5.58 -17.75
CA ASN A 105 18.41 5.02 -17.07
C ASN A 105 17.86 3.78 -17.78
N THR A 106 18.61 3.20 -18.71
CA THR A 106 18.18 2.01 -19.44
C THR A 106 17.91 0.85 -18.49
N PHE A 107 16.71 0.28 -18.59
CA PHE A 107 16.33 -0.89 -17.80
C PHE A 107 17.17 -2.10 -18.20
N SER A 108 17.85 -2.70 -17.24
CA SER A 108 18.55 -3.97 -17.39
C SER A 108 18.00 -5.00 -16.41
N MET A 109 17.74 -6.22 -16.90
CA MET A 109 17.22 -7.29 -16.06
C MET A 109 18.23 -7.73 -14.98
N GLU A 110 19.52 -7.70 -15.32
CA GLU A 110 20.62 -8.01 -14.40
C GLU A 110 20.68 -6.98 -13.27
N GLY A 111 20.63 -5.68 -13.59
CA GLY A 111 20.60 -4.62 -12.58
C GLY A 111 19.37 -4.69 -11.69
N PHE A 112 18.21 -5.04 -12.25
CA PHE A 112 17.00 -5.27 -11.45
C PHE A 112 17.15 -6.46 -10.49
N ARG A 113 17.71 -7.57 -10.96
CA ARG A 113 17.93 -8.77 -10.14
C ARG A 113 18.86 -8.50 -8.95
N ASP A 114 19.91 -7.70 -9.14
CA ASP A 114 20.87 -7.37 -8.09
C ASP A 114 20.32 -6.32 -7.10
N ALA A 115 19.48 -5.40 -7.58
CA ALA A 115 18.87 -4.36 -6.77
C ALA A 115 17.66 -4.85 -5.95
N PHE A 116 16.90 -5.82 -6.48
CA PHE A 116 15.67 -6.29 -5.87
C PHE A 116 15.94 -7.09 -4.59
N ARG A 117 15.34 -6.67 -3.48
CA ARG A 117 15.37 -7.40 -2.20
C ARG A 117 14.01 -7.41 -1.55
N LEU A 118 13.70 -8.52 -0.89
CA LEU A 118 12.48 -8.72 -0.12
C LEU A 118 12.86 -9.18 1.29
N GLU A 119 12.44 -8.44 2.31
CA GLU A 119 12.68 -8.78 3.72
C GLU A 119 11.33 -8.89 4.44
N VAL A 120 11.08 -10.02 5.10
CA VAL A 120 9.86 -10.22 5.90
C VAL A 120 10.14 -9.78 7.32
N THR A 121 9.41 -8.76 7.80
CA THR A 121 9.60 -8.17 9.13
C THR A 121 8.82 -8.95 10.20
N ALA A 122 7.58 -9.32 9.90
CA ALA A 122 6.70 -10.04 10.81
C ALA A 122 5.70 -10.92 10.04
N MET A 123 5.36 -12.05 10.63
CA MET A 123 4.41 -13.00 10.06
C MET A 123 3.58 -13.62 11.20
N ASP A 124 2.28 -13.32 11.17
CA ASP A 124 1.25 -13.85 12.06
C ASP A 124 0.24 -14.68 11.23
N GLU A 125 -0.71 -15.34 11.88
CA GLU A 125 -1.73 -16.18 11.20
C GLU A 125 -2.64 -15.36 10.28
N GLU A 126 -2.93 -14.10 10.63
CA GLU A 126 -3.85 -13.21 9.88
C GLU A 126 -3.13 -12.04 9.17
N LYS A 127 -1.82 -11.85 9.41
CA LYS A 127 -1.10 -10.66 8.97
C LYS A 127 0.33 -10.98 8.55
N VAL A 128 0.79 -10.35 7.47
CA VAL A 128 2.18 -10.40 7.02
C VAL A 128 2.70 -8.98 6.79
N GLU A 129 3.87 -8.67 7.32
CA GLU A 129 4.59 -7.42 7.07
C GLU A 129 5.92 -7.71 6.39
N PHE A 130 6.15 -7.08 5.24
CA PHE A 130 7.37 -7.22 4.47
C PHE A 130 7.80 -5.89 3.83
N GLU A 131 9.09 -5.77 3.55
CA GLU A 131 9.72 -4.64 2.88
C GLU A 131 10.23 -5.09 1.50
N MET A 132 9.88 -4.31 0.46
CA MET A 132 10.37 -4.50 -0.90
C MET A 132 11.30 -3.35 -1.28
N GLN A 133 12.54 -3.67 -1.66
CA GLN A 133 13.54 -2.72 -2.12
C GLN A 133 13.85 -2.96 -3.60
N GLY A 134 14.15 -1.89 -4.34
CA GLY A 134 14.57 -1.98 -5.75
C GLY A 134 13.42 -2.16 -6.76
N ILE A 135 12.18 -1.86 -6.39
CA ILE A 135 10.99 -1.97 -7.24
C ILE A 135 10.38 -0.60 -7.54
N SER A 136 9.82 -0.42 -8.75
CA SER A 136 9.05 0.78 -9.11
C SER A 136 7.74 0.84 -8.30
N PRO A 137 7.31 2.04 -7.86
CA PRO A 137 6.01 2.26 -7.22
C PRO A 137 4.82 1.76 -8.06
N ALA A 138 4.93 1.76 -9.39
CA ALA A 138 3.88 1.30 -10.28
C ALA A 138 3.58 -0.19 -10.08
N ILE A 139 4.63 -1.02 -9.96
CA ILE A 139 4.50 -2.46 -9.77
C ILE A 139 4.01 -2.76 -8.34
N ALA A 140 4.51 -2.04 -7.33
CA ALA A 140 4.02 -2.17 -5.96
C ALA A 140 2.52 -1.85 -5.84
N ASN A 141 2.05 -0.80 -6.53
CA ASN A 141 0.62 -0.48 -6.56
C ASN A 141 -0.19 -1.50 -7.37
N ALA A 142 0.40 -2.12 -8.39
CA ALA A 142 -0.25 -3.23 -9.11
C ALA A 142 -0.50 -4.42 -8.17
N PHE A 143 0.50 -4.83 -7.37
CA PHE A 143 0.31 -5.86 -6.35
C PHE A 143 -0.79 -5.49 -5.34
N ARG A 144 -0.78 -4.24 -4.85
CA ARG A 144 -1.84 -3.75 -3.94
C ARG A 144 -3.23 -3.90 -4.56
N ARG A 145 -3.39 -3.59 -5.84
CA ARG A 145 -4.68 -3.72 -6.55
C ARG A 145 -5.07 -5.18 -6.71
N ILE A 146 -4.16 -6.02 -7.18
CA ILE A 146 -4.39 -7.46 -7.37
C ILE A 146 -4.86 -8.11 -6.06
N LEU A 147 -4.18 -7.82 -4.95
CA LEU A 147 -4.52 -8.37 -3.64
C LEU A 147 -5.90 -7.94 -3.12
N ILE A 148 -6.41 -6.77 -3.55
CA ILE A 148 -7.71 -6.25 -3.11
C ILE A 148 -8.85 -6.71 -4.03
N SER A 149 -8.63 -6.75 -5.35
CA SER A 149 -9.72 -6.96 -6.33
C SER A 149 -9.69 -8.28 -7.08
N GLU A 150 -8.51 -8.87 -7.28
CA GLU A 150 -8.36 -10.02 -8.20
C GLU A 150 -8.19 -11.35 -7.48
N VAL A 151 -7.95 -11.34 -6.16
CA VAL A 151 -7.84 -12.58 -5.39
C VAL A 151 -9.25 -13.13 -5.17
N PRO A 152 -9.57 -14.32 -5.69
CA PRO A 152 -10.89 -14.91 -5.52
C PRO A 152 -11.13 -15.28 -4.06
N THR A 153 -12.35 -15.03 -3.57
CA THR A 153 -12.77 -15.36 -2.21
C THR A 153 -14.18 -15.93 -2.22
N MET A 154 -14.50 -16.76 -1.21
CA MET A 154 -15.83 -17.34 -1.04
C MET A 154 -16.69 -16.43 -0.15
N ALA A 155 -17.89 -16.08 -0.63
CA ALA A 155 -18.84 -15.24 0.08
C ALA A 155 -20.28 -15.70 -0.19
N ILE A 156 -21.22 -15.28 0.65
CA ILE A 156 -22.64 -15.62 0.51
C ILE A 156 -23.28 -14.70 -0.55
N GLU A 157 -23.76 -15.29 -1.65
CA GLU A 157 -24.44 -14.54 -2.72
C GLU A 157 -25.97 -14.68 -2.68
N LYS A 158 -26.49 -15.89 -2.47
CA LYS A 158 -27.94 -16.16 -2.45
C LYS A 158 -28.37 -16.52 -1.04
N VAL A 159 -29.39 -15.82 -0.54
CA VAL A 159 -30.01 -16.09 0.77
C VAL A 159 -31.49 -16.39 0.55
N PHE A 160 -31.91 -17.60 0.93
CA PHE A 160 -33.31 -17.99 0.90
C PHE A 160 -33.91 -17.80 2.30
N ILE A 161 -34.85 -16.86 2.43
CA ILE A 161 -35.49 -16.52 3.69
C ILE A 161 -36.85 -17.20 3.76
N VAL A 162 -37.09 -17.93 4.83
CA VAL A 162 -38.40 -18.53 5.12
C VAL A 162 -38.96 -17.86 6.37
N ASN A 163 -39.96 -17.00 6.18
CA ASN A 163 -40.72 -16.33 7.25
C ASN A 163 -39.86 -15.51 8.24
N ASN A 164 -39.29 -14.38 7.81
CA ASN A 164 -38.66 -13.43 8.72
C ASN A 164 -39.73 -12.58 9.44
N THR A 165 -39.83 -12.74 10.76
CA THR A 165 -40.71 -11.92 11.64
C THR A 165 -39.96 -10.86 12.43
N SER A 166 -38.68 -10.63 12.13
CA SER A 166 -37.87 -9.62 12.79
C SER A 166 -38.17 -8.21 12.26
N ILE A 167 -37.68 -7.19 12.98
CA ILE A 167 -37.81 -5.77 12.58
C ILE A 167 -36.86 -5.43 11.43
N VAL A 168 -35.80 -6.23 11.23
CA VAL A 168 -34.80 -5.97 10.19
C VAL A 168 -35.34 -6.43 8.85
N GLN A 169 -35.30 -5.53 7.88
CA GLN A 169 -35.66 -5.79 6.49
C GLN A 169 -34.78 -6.88 5.89
N ASP A 170 -35.38 -7.76 5.09
CA ASP A 170 -34.74 -8.91 4.47
C ASP A 170 -33.52 -8.52 3.62
N GLU A 171 -33.60 -7.40 2.90
CA GLU A 171 -32.52 -6.90 2.05
C GLU A 171 -31.31 -6.48 2.88
N VAL A 172 -31.55 -5.80 4.00
CA VAL A 172 -30.49 -5.38 4.92
C VAL A 172 -29.87 -6.58 5.61
N PHE A 173 -30.67 -7.58 5.97
CA PHE A 173 -30.19 -8.80 6.58
C PHE A 173 -29.29 -9.60 5.62
N ALA A 174 -29.76 -9.84 4.39
CA ALA A 174 -29.00 -10.56 3.37
C ALA A 174 -27.68 -9.85 3.02
N HIS A 175 -27.69 -8.52 2.90
CA HIS A 175 -26.48 -7.73 2.64
C HIS A 175 -25.46 -7.88 3.78
N ARG A 176 -25.89 -7.92 5.04
CA ARG A 176 -25.00 -8.14 6.18
C ARG A 176 -24.40 -9.54 6.18
N LEU A 177 -25.16 -10.56 5.81
CA LEU A 177 -24.65 -11.93 5.67
C LEU A 177 -23.61 -12.02 4.55
N GLY A 178 -23.79 -11.30 3.44
CA GLY A 178 -22.82 -11.26 2.34
C GLY A 178 -21.45 -10.71 2.71
N LEU A 179 -21.36 -9.89 3.78
CA LEU A 179 -20.09 -9.32 4.26
C LEU A 179 -19.35 -10.21 5.27
N VAL A 180 -19.92 -11.35 5.66
CA VAL A 180 -19.27 -12.28 6.59
C VAL A 180 -18.31 -13.18 5.81
N PRO A 181 -17.00 -13.19 6.15
CA PRO A 181 -16.04 -14.04 5.47
C PRO A 181 -16.23 -15.51 5.84
N ILE A 182 -16.19 -16.40 4.85
CA ILE A 182 -16.28 -17.85 5.04
C ILE A 182 -14.88 -18.46 5.00
N ARG A 183 -14.57 -19.37 5.94
CA ARG A 183 -13.33 -20.15 5.95
C ARG A 183 -13.44 -21.34 4.98
N ALA A 184 -13.41 -21.07 3.69
CA ALA A 184 -13.33 -22.07 2.63
C ALA A 184 -12.19 -21.71 1.67
N ASP A 185 -11.43 -22.70 1.20
CA ASP A 185 -10.35 -22.46 0.23
C ASP A 185 -10.98 -22.26 -1.16
N PRO A 186 -10.89 -21.05 -1.77
CA PRO A 186 -11.51 -20.76 -3.05
C PRO A 186 -10.91 -21.58 -4.20
N ARG A 187 -9.71 -22.16 -4.03
CA ARG A 187 -9.04 -22.95 -5.07
C ARG A 187 -9.65 -24.34 -5.27
N MET A 188 -10.49 -24.79 -4.34
CA MET A 188 -11.18 -26.07 -4.43
C MET A 188 -12.51 -25.98 -5.20
N PHE A 189 -12.96 -24.77 -5.53
CA PHE A 189 -14.25 -24.52 -6.17
C PHE A 189 -14.06 -23.98 -7.59
N GLU A 190 -14.97 -24.37 -8.48
CA GLU A 190 -15.06 -23.81 -9.82
C GLU A 190 -16.04 -22.63 -9.86
N TYR A 191 -15.81 -21.68 -10.77
CA TYR A 191 -16.73 -20.58 -10.97
C TYR A 191 -18.05 -21.07 -11.53
N LYS A 192 -19.14 -20.69 -10.86
CA LYS A 192 -20.48 -20.98 -11.33
C LYS A 192 -20.86 -20.06 -12.51
N SER A 193 -21.26 -20.64 -13.63
CA SER A 193 -21.92 -19.90 -14.71
C SER A 193 -23.42 -19.69 -14.41
N GLU A 194 -24.04 -18.65 -14.96
CA GLU A 194 -25.47 -18.34 -14.68
C GLU A 194 -26.44 -19.47 -15.06
N ALA A 195 -26.07 -20.31 -16.04
CA ALA A 195 -26.89 -21.40 -16.54
C ALA A 195 -26.74 -22.70 -15.73
N GLU A 196 -25.71 -22.81 -14.88
CA GLU A 196 -25.42 -24.03 -14.13
C GLU A 196 -26.19 -24.10 -12.81
N ALA A 197 -26.75 -25.27 -12.55
CA ALA A 197 -27.35 -25.59 -11.26
C ALA A 197 -26.27 -25.61 -10.16
N PRO A 198 -26.60 -25.21 -8.91
CA PRO A 198 -25.69 -25.35 -7.79
C PRO A 198 -25.30 -26.83 -7.63
N SER A 199 -24.01 -27.10 -7.57
CA SER A 199 -23.41 -28.43 -7.52
C SER A 199 -22.31 -28.43 -6.45
N GLU A 200 -21.93 -29.61 -5.98
CA GLU A 200 -20.93 -29.81 -4.92
C GLU A 200 -19.55 -29.21 -5.26
N ARG A 201 -19.28 -28.95 -6.54
CA ARG A 201 -18.03 -28.34 -7.03
C ARG A 201 -18.04 -26.81 -7.07
N ASN A 202 -19.23 -26.21 -7.07
CA ASN A 202 -19.39 -24.78 -7.38
C ASN A 202 -19.98 -23.99 -6.19
N THR A 203 -20.62 -24.65 -5.23
CA THR A 203 -21.32 -24.03 -4.12
C THR A 203 -21.14 -24.82 -2.82
N VAL A 204 -21.23 -24.12 -1.68
CA VAL A 204 -21.23 -24.68 -0.31
C VAL A 204 -22.62 -24.54 0.31
#